data_AF-A0A4U1EUH3-F1
#
_entry.id   AF-A0A4U1EUH3-F1
#
_cell.length_a   1.000
_cell.length_b   1.000
_cell.length_c   1.000
_cell.angle_alpha   90.00
_cell.angle_beta   90.00
_cell.angle_gamma   90.00
#
_symmetry.space_group_name_H-M   'P 1'
#
loop_
_entity.id
_entity.type
_entity.pdbx_description
1 polymer ?
#
loop_
_entity_poly.entity_id
_entity_poly.type
_entity_poly.pdbx_seq_one_letter_code
_entity_poly.pdbx_strand_id
1 'polypeptide(L)'
;ASAAALGGGMAAEEEDEVEWVVESIAGFLRGPDWSIPILDFVEQKCEVFDDEEESKLTYTEIHQEYKELVEKLLESYLKEIGINEDQFQEACTSPLAKTHTSQAILQPVLAAEDFTIFKAMMVQKNIEMQLQAIRIIQERNGVLPDCLTDGSDVVSDLEQEEMKILREVL
;
A
#
# COMPACT_ATOMS: atom_id res chain seq x y z
N ALA A 1 10.05 -58.01 13.87
CA ALA A 1 10.54 -56.94 12.97
C ALA A 1 9.54 -55.80 13.05
N SER A 2 9.88 -54.74 13.81
CA SER A 2 9.09 -53.51 13.89
C SER A 2 9.95 -52.41 13.28
N ALA A 3 9.56 -51.93 12.10
CA ALA A 3 10.29 -50.94 11.31
C ALA A 3 9.31 -50.04 10.54
N ALA A 4 8.39 -49.38 11.24
CA ALA A 4 7.36 -48.56 10.61
C ALA A 4 7.01 -47.25 11.34
N ALA A 5 7.90 -46.70 12.18
CA ALA A 5 7.59 -45.49 12.97
C ALA A 5 8.56 -44.31 12.77
N LEU A 6 9.41 -44.31 11.74
CA LEU A 6 10.42 -43.26 11.54
C LEU A 6 10.03 -42.17 10.52
N GLY A 7 8.87 -42.28 9.86
CA GLY A 7 8.45 -41.31 8.82
C GLY A 7 7.63 -40.12 9.31
N GLY A 8 7.05 -40.17 10.53
CA GLY A 8 6.13 -39.14 11.02
C GLY A 8 6.79 -38.00 11.80
N GLY A 9 8.02 -38.18 12.30
CA GLY A 9 8.73 -37.14 13.06
C GLY A 9 9.38 -36.08 12.17
N MET A 10 9.98 -36.50 11.05
CA MET A 10 10.71 -35.60 10.15
C MET A 10 9.80 -34.57 9.46
N ALA A 11 8.60 -34.99 9.05
CA ALA A 11 7.63 -34.10 8.41
C ALA A 11 7.01 -33.08 9.39
N ALA A 12 6.90 -33.42 10.68
CA ALA A 12 6.40 -32.50 11.70
C ALA A 12 7.46 -31.44 12.06
N GLU A 13 8.73 -31.85 12.12
CA GLU A 13 9.85 -30.91 12.37
C GLU A 13 10.03 -29.91 11.21
N GLU A 14 9.83 -30.35 9.96
CA GLU A 14 9.82 -29.46 8.77
C GLU A 14 8.62 -28.49 8.79
N GLU A 15 7.42 -28.94 9.18
CA GLU A 15 6.26 -28.04 9.34
C GLU A 15 6.47 -26.99 10.43
N ASP A 16 7.04 -27.37 11.58
CA ASP A 16 7.36 -26.45 12.68
C ASP A 16 8.39 -25.38 12.25
N GLU A 17 9.36 -25.75 11.41
CA GLU A 17 10.35 -24.83 10.86
C GLU A 17 9.71 -23.82 9.90
N VAL A 18 8.84 -24.28 9.00
CA VAL A 18 8.10 -23.40 8.08
C VAL A 18 7.18 -22.45 8.85
N GLU A 19 6.49 -22.94 9.89
CA GLU A 19 5.64 -22.09 10.76
C GLU A 19 6.47 -20.99 11.41
N TRP A 20 7.63 -21.31 11.97
CA TRP A 20 8.53 -20.32 12.56
C TRP A 20 8.98 -19.26 11.54
N VAL A 21 9.35 -19.66 10.32
CA VAL A 21 9.74 -18.72 9.25
C VAL A 21 8.56 -17.79 8.91
N VAL A 22 7.35 -18.32 8.78
CA VAL A 22 6.14 -17.54 8.50
C VAL A 22 5.87 -16.53 9.61
N GLU A 23 5.94 -16.94 10.88
CA GLU A 23 5.74 -16.04 12.02
C GLU A 23 6.80 -14.94 12.08
N SER A 24 8.05 -15.31 11.80
CA SER A 24 9.19 -14.43 11.75
C SER A 24 8.99 -13.32 10.70
N ILE A 25 8.67 -13.70 9.45
CA ILE A 25 8.38 -12.75 8.37
C ILE A 25 7.16 -11.89 8.72
N ALA A 26 6.08 -12.48 9.25
CA ALA A 26 4.90 -11.73 9.66
C ALA A 26 5.21 -10.71 10.78
N GLY A 27 6.15 -11.04 11.67
CA GLY A 27 6.68 -10.12 12.68
C GLY A 27 7.44 -8.96 12.05
N PHE A 28 8.33 -9.24 11.11
CA PHE A 28 9.09 -8.21 10.38
C PHE A 28 8.19 -7.24 9.62
N LEU A 29 7.21 -7.75 8.86
CA LEU A 29 6.27 -6.92 8.09
C LEU A 29 5.38 -6.02 8.97
N ARG A 30 5.27 -6.30 10.28
CA ARG A 30 4.61 -5.44 11.28
C ARG A 30 5.57 -4.49 11.96
N GLY A 31 6.87 -4.74 11.86
CA GLY A 31 7.92 -4.02 12.56
C GLY A 31 8.19 -2.64 11.96
N PRO A 32 8.84 -1.74 12.73
CA PRO A 32 9.22 -0.41 12.25
C PRO A 32 10.27 -0.46 11.13
N ASP A 33 11.16 -1.45 11.14
CA ASP A 33 12.24 -1.59 10.14
C ASP A 33 11.70 -1.86 8.73
N TRP A 34 10.49 -2.44 8.63
CA TRP A 34 9.73 -2.55 7.39
C TRP A 34 8.77 -1.37 7.19
N SER A 35 7.91 -1.12 8.17
CA SER A 35 6.76 -0.22 7.98
C SER A 35 7.17 1.24 7.80
N ILE A 36 8.23 1.72 8.48
CA ILE A 36 8.65 3.12 8.39
C ILE A 36 9.24 3.43 7.00
N PRO A 37 10.23 2.68 6.46
CA PRO A 37 10.74 2.98 5.12
C PRO A 37 9.69 2.89 4.02
N ILE A 38 8.74 1.95 4.13
CA ILE A 38 7.62 1.83 3.18
C ILE A 38 6.71 3.04 3.27
N LEU A 39 6.33 3.46 4.49
CA LEU A 39 5.49 4.63 4.68
C LEU A 39 6.17 5.91 4.16
N ASP A 40 7.44 6.12 4.52
CA ASP A 40 8.24 7.27 4.10
C ASP A 40 8.32 7.35 2.57
N PHE A 41 8.55 6.22 1.89
CA PHE A 41 8.58 6.18 0.43
C PHE A 41 7.23 6.59 -0.16
N VAL A 42 6.14 5.99 0.34
CA VAL A 42 4.79 6.21 -0.18
C VAL A 42 4.38 7.67 0.03
N GLU A 43 4.63 8.24 1.21
CA GLU A 43 4.36 9.67 1.50
C GLU A 43 5.19 10.63 0.65
N GLN A 44 6.45 10.30 0.35
CA GLN A 44 7.32 11.16 -0.46
C GLN A 44 7.01 11.13 -1.95
N LYS A 45 6.44 10.03 -2.43
CA LYS A 45 6.28 9.77 -3.87
C LYS A 45 4.82 9.81 -4.35
N CYS A 46 3.83 9.83 -3.45
CA CYS A 46 2.42 9.75 -3.83
C CYS A 46 1.87 11.01 -4.50
N GLU A 47 2.49 12.18 -4.33
CA GLU A 47 1.97 13.47 -4.82
C GLU A 47 1.56 13.44 -6.31
N VAL A 48 2.34 12.76 -7.14
CA VAL A 48 2.11 12.70 -8.60
C VAL A 48 0.98 11.76 -9.01
N PHE A 49 0.50 10.90 -8.11
CA PHE A 49 -0.50 9.86 -8.37
C PHE A 49 -1.91 10.41 -8.26
N ASP A 50 -2.62 10.47 -9.38
CA ASP A 50 -4.04 10.80 -9.47
C ASP A 50 -4.93 9.56 -9.60
N ASP A 51 -6.22 9.76 -9.30
CA ASP A 51 -7.27 8.74 -9.41
C ASP A 51 -7.80 8.59 -10.85
N GLU A 52 -6.98 8.92 -11.85
CA GLU A 52 -7.34 8.75 -13.26
C GLU A 52 -7.10 7.31 -13.73
N GLU A 53 -7.88 6.85 -14.71
CA GLU A 53 -7.74 5.50 -15.28
C GLU A 53 -6.39 5.36 -16.02
N GLU A 54 -5.99 6.39 -16.77
CA GLU A 54 -4.72 6.43 -17.48
C GLU A 54 -3.53 6.57 -16.51
N SER A 55 -2.43 5.88 -16.80
CA SER A 55 -1.23 5.90 -15.95
C SER A 55 -0.12 6.72 -16.60
N LYS A 56 0.52 7.59 -15.83
CA LYS A 56 1.65 8.41 -16.28
C LYS A 56 2.92 7.54 -16.36
N LEU A 57 3.82 7.87 -17.29
CA LEU A 57 5.12 7.18 -17.43
C LEU A 57 5.95 7.21 -16.13
N THR A 58 5.86 8.30 -15.38
CA THR A 58 6.53 8.46 -14.08
C THR A 58 6.06 7.45 -13.04
N TYR A 59 4.86 6.88 -13.15
CA TYR A 59 4.39 5.86 -12.18
C TYR A 59 5.21 4.58 -12.28
N THR A 60 5.64 4.21 -13.49
CA THR A 60 6.47 3.03 -13.71
C THR A 60 7.88 3.22 -13.13
N GLU A 61 8.46 4.41 -13.29
CA GLU A 61 9.76 4.75 -12.72
C GLU A 61 9.73 4.65 -11.18
N ILE A 62 8.69 5.24 -10.57
CA ILE A 62 8.51 5.18 -9.11
C ILE A 62 8.23 3.75 -8.64
N HIS A 63 7.46 2.96 -9.41
CA HIS A 63 7.24 1.55 -9.07
C HIS A 63 8.54 0.75 -9.08
N GLN A 64 9.45 1.04 -10.01
CA GLN A 64 10.76 0.39 -10.04
C GLN A 64 11.60 0.74 -8.80
N GLU A 65 11.63 2.01 -8.38
CA GLU A 65 12.27 2.41 -7.12
C GLU A 65 11.64 1.70 -5.90
N TYR A 66 10.32 1.51 -5.93
CA TYR A 66 9.60 0.79 -4.87
C TYR A 66 10.00 -0.69 -4.80
N LYS A 67 10.12 -1.36 -5.96
CA LYS A 67 10.59 -2.75 -6.02
C LYS A 67 11.98 -2.90 -5.42
N GLU A 68 12.90 -2.02 -5.79
CA GLU A 68 14.28 -2.01 -5.26
C GLU A 68 14.30 -1.79 -3.74
N LEU A 69 13.43 -0.93 -3.22
CA LEU A 69 13.27 -0.74 -1.78
C LEU A 69 12.79 -2.02 -1.08
N VAL A 70 11.73 -2.64 -1.59
CA VAL A 70 11.15 -3.87 -1.01
C VAL A 70 12.16 -5.01 -1.03
N GLU A 71 12.84 -5.23 -2.16
CA GLU A 71 13.89 -6.23 -2.31
C GLU A 71 15.00 -6.02 -1.29
N LYS A 72 15.54 -4.80 -1.19
CA LYS A 72 16.59 -4.47 -0.24
C LYS A 72 16.18 -4.72 1.22
N LEU A 73 14.95 -4.37 1.61
CA LEU A 73 14.46 -4.57 2.98
C LEU A 73 14.32 -6.06 3.30
N LEU A 74 13.73 -6.84 2.39
CA LEU A 74 13.58 -8.29 2.55
C LEU A 74 14.93 -9.00 2.56
N GLU A 75 15.83 -8.70 1.62
CA GLU A 75 17.18 -9.27 1.58
C GLU A 75 17.97 -8.99 2.86
N SER A 76 17.91 -7.76 3.35
CA SER A 76 18.60 -7.36 4.59
C SER A 76 18.08 -8.17 5.77
N TYR A 77 16.75 -8.30 5.87
CA TYR A 77 16.10 -9.06 6.93
C TYR A 77 16.43 -10.56 6.88
N LEU A 78 16.25 -11.20 5.73
CA LEU A 78 16.49 -12.63 5.54
C LEU A 78 17.94 -12.99 5.87
N LYS A 79 18.89 -12.14 5.45
CA LYS A 79 20.30 -12.29 5.76
C LYS A 79 20.61 -12.14 7.26
N GLU A 80 19.96 -11.22 7.95
CA GLU A 80 20.18 -10.99 9.38
C GLU A 80 19.66 -12.15 10.23
N ILE A 81 18.46 -12.66 9.90
CA ILE A 81 17.83 -13.77 10.61
C ILE A 81 18.43 -15.12 10.22
N GLY A 82 19.09 -15.20 9.04
CA GLY A 82 19.68 -16.43 8.53
C GLY A 82 18.68 -17.36 7.83
N ILE A 83 17.61 -16.78 7.28
CA ILE A 83 16.63 -17.49 6.45
C ILE A 83 17.16 -17.49 5.01
N ASN A 84 17.26 -18.66 4.39
CA ASN A 84 17.68 -18.78 3.00
C ASN A 84 16.49 -18.63 2.02
N GLU A 85 16.80 -18.49 0.73
CA GLU A 85 15.78 -18.30 -0.32
C GLU A 85 14.79 -19.47 -0.42
N ASP A 86 15.26 -20.71 -0.25
CA ASP A 86 14.40 -21.91 -0.32
C ASP A 86 13.37 -21.92 0.83
N GLN A 87 13.83 -21.65 2.06
CA GLN A 87 12.97 -21.53 3.24
C GLN A 87 11.96 -20.37 3.11
N PHE A 88 12.41 -19.23 2.56
CA PHE A 88 11.52 -18.10 2.32
C PHE A 88 10.45 -18.45 1.28
N GLN A 89 10.83 -19.09 0.17
CA GLN A 89 9.92 -19.50 -0.87
C GLN A 89 8.90 -20.52 -0.35
N GLU A 90 9.35 -21.50 0.44
CA GLU A 90 8.48 -22.47 1.09
C GLU A 90 7.47 -21.79 2.01
N ALA A 91 7.94 -20.89 2.89
CA ALA A 91 7.08 -20.09 3.75
C ALA A 91 6.04 -19.27 2.97
N CYS A 92 6.43 -18.64 1.85
CA CYS A 92 5.50 -17.86 1.01
C CYS A 92 4.44 -18.73 0.30
N THR A 93 4.76 -19.98 -0.01
CA THR A 93 3.81 -20.92 -0.64
C THR A 93 2.92 -21.65 0.37
N SER A 94 3.31 -21.63 1.66
CA SER A 94 2.56 -22.28 2.74
C SER A 94 1.18 -21.64 2.94
N PRO A 95 0.13 -22.44 3.20
CA PRO A 95 -1.17 -21.91 3.64
C PRO A 95 -1.07 -21.03 4.89
N LEU A 96 -0.08 -21.27 5.75
CA LEU A 96 0.16 -20.50 6.97
C LEU A 96 0.47 -19.03 6.69
N ALA A 97 1.14 -18.72 5.57
CA ALA A 97 1.40 -17.33 5.20
C ALA A 97 0.12 -16.52 5.10
N LYS A 98 -0.95 -17.10 4.54
CA LYS A 98 -2.25 -16.42 4.36
C LYS A 98 -3.01 -16.26 5.68
N THR A 99 -2.79 -17.11 6.67
CA THR A 99 -3.49 -17.05 7.96
C THR A 99 -2.76 -16.16 8.96
N HIS A 100 -1.43 -16.17 8.97
CA HIS A 100 -0.61 -15.40 9.91
C HIS A 100 -0.37 -13.95 9.48
N THR A 101 -0.57 -13.62 8.20
CA THR A 101 -0.47 -12.24 7.70
C THR A 101 -1.85 -11.71 7.32
N SER A 102 -2.20 -10.52 7.83
CA SER A 102 -3.43 -9.88 7.39
C SER A 102 -3.22 -9.30 5.98
N GLN A 103 -4.30 -9.21 5.20
CA GLN A 103 -4.24 -8.64 3.85
C GLN A 103 -3.62 -7.24 3.83
N ALA A 104 -3.84 -6.43 4.88
CA ALA A 104 -3.24 -5.10 5.02
C ALA A 104 -1.71 -5.13 5.20
N ILE A 105 -1.17 -6.15 5.88
CA ILE A 105 0.27 -6.31 6.09
C ILE A 105 0.96 -6.80 4.81
N LEU A 106 0.28 -7.66 4.04
CA LEU A 106 0.80 -8.17 2.77
C LEU A 106 0.68 -7.16 1.63
N GLN A 107 -0.23 -6.19 1.70
CA GLN A 107 -0.50 -5.27 0.61
C GLN A 107 0.78 -4.58 0.08
N PRO A 108 1.70 -4.05 0.92
CA PRO A 108 2.93 -3.45 0.42
C PRO A 108 3.88 -4.46 -0.25
N VAL A 109 3.90 -5.71 0.21
CA VAL A 109 4.70 -6.77 -0.44
C VAL A 109 4.11 -7.11 -1.81
N LEU A 110 2.79 -7.29 -1.89
CA LEU A 110 2.09 -7.59 -3.15
C LEU A 110 2.21 -6.43 -4.15
N ALA A 111 2.25 -5.19 -3.67
CA ALA A 111 2.47 -4.00 -4.48
C ALA A 111 3.83 -4.02 -5.21
N ALA A 112 4.83 -4.77 -4.75
CA ALA A 112 6.10 -4.87 -5.48
C ALA A 112 5.92 -5.59 -6.83
N GLU A 113 5.07 -6.62 -6.88
CA GLU A 113 4.83 -7.39 -8.11
C GLU A 113 3.63 -6.89 -8.91
N ASP A 114 2.60 -6.38 -8.23
CA ASP A 114 1.36 -5.92 -8.85
C ASP A 114 1.28 -4.38 -8.89
N PHE A 115 1.48 -3.83 -10.09
CA PHE A 115 1.39 -2.39 -10.33
C PHE A 115 0.01 -1.80 -9.98
N THR A 116 -1.07 -2.58 -10.10
CA THR A 116 -2.44 -2.11 -9.79
C THR A 116 -2.58 -1.89 -8.29
N ILE A 117 -2.08 -2.83 -7.48
CA ILE A 117 -2.06 -2.71 -6.02
C ILE A 117 -1.17 -1.53 -5.61
N PHE A 118 -0.01 -1.39 -6.25
CA PHE A 118 0.89 -0.26 -6.04
C PHE A 118 0.23 1.07 -6.35
N LYS A 119 -0.35 1.25 -7.54
CA LYS A 119 -1.04 2.48 -7.94
C LYS A 119 -2.14 2.82 -6.96
N ALA A 120 -3.00 1.85 -6.60
CA ALA A 120 -4.07 2.08 -5.63
C ALA A 120 -3.55 2.53 -4.27
N MET A 121 -2.44 1.93 -3.79
CA MET A 121 -1.79 2.34 -2.54
C MET A 121 -1.27 3.79 -2.59
N MET A 122 -0.63 4.17 -3.71
CA MET A 122 -0.10 5.52 -3.89
C MET A 122 -1.22 6.57 -4.02
N VAL A 123 -2.25 6.29 -4.82
CA VAL A 123 -3.42 7.18 -4.97
C VAL A 123 -4.12 7.39 -3.63
N GLN A 124 -4.35 6.31 -2.88
CA GLN A 124 -4.97 6.38 -1.56
C GLN A 124 -4.15 7.26 -0.61
N LYS A 125 -2.82 7.13 -0.58
CA LYS A 125 -1.98 7.99 0.26
C LYS A 125 -2.04 9.45 -0.19
N ASN A 126 -2.04 9.72 -1.50
CA ASN A 126 -2.12 11.08 -2.01
C ASN A 126 -3.42 11.76 -1.56
N ILE A 127 -4.55 11.06 -1.70
CA ILE A 127 -5.86 11.54 -1.23
C ILE A 127 -5.83 11.83 0.28
N GLU A 128 -5.29 10.93 1.09
CA GLU A 128 -5.14 11.13 2.53
C GLU A 128 -4.32 12.39 2.86
N MET A 129 -3.17 12.58 2.20
CA MET A 129 -2.30 13.74 2.42
C MET A 129 -2.96 15.04 1.96
N GLN A 130 -3.66 15.04 0.83
CA GLN A 130 -4.40 16.21 0.35
C GLN A 130 -5.53 16.59 1.31
N LEU A 131 -6.30 15.61 1.82
CA LEU A 131 -7.34 15.86 2.80
C LEU A 131 -6.78 16.41 4.12
N GLN A 132 -5.64 15.89 4.58
CA GLN A 132 -4.94 16.43 5.75
C GLN A 132 -4.49 17.88 5.53
N ALA A 133 -3.92 18.19 4.36
CA ALA A 133 -3.51 19.55 4.02
C ALA A 133 -4.70 20.53 3.98
N ILE A 134 -5.80 20.13 3.33
CA ILE A 134 -7.07 20.88 3.30
C ILE A 134 -7.56 21.18 4.71
N ARG A 135 -7.57 20.17 5.59
CA ARG A 135 -8.00 20.31 6.98
C ARG A 135 -7.12 21.29 7.75
N ILE A 136 -5.80 21.20 7.62
CA ILE A 136 -4.85 22.13 8.27
C ILE A 136 -5.10 23.57 7.81
N ILE A 137 -5.36 23.78 6.51
CA ILE A 137 -5.67 25.10 5.95
C ILE A 137 -6.97 25.65 6.56
N GLN A 138 -8.02 24.84 6.66
CA GLN A 138 -9.30 25.24 7.28
C GLN A 138 -9.13 25.61 8.75
N GLU A 139 -8.46 24.77 9.54
CA GLU A 139 -8.26 25.00 10.96
C GLU A 139 -7.46 26.28 11.22
N ARG A 140 -6.49 26.60 10.35
CA ARG A 140 -5.68 27.82 10.47
C ARG A 140 -6.42 29.10 10.04
N ASN A 141 -7.20 29.02 8.98
CA ASN A 141 -7.83 30.20 8.36
C ASN A 141 -9.27 30.43 8.84
N GLY A 142 -9.88 29.47 9.54
CA GLY A 142 -11.28 29.48 9.98
C GLY A 142 -12.30 29.16 8.87
N VAL A 143 -11.87 29.23 7.61
CA VAL A 143 -12.64 28.97 6.40
C VAL A 143 -11.70 28.42 5.32
N LEU A 144 -12.21 27.53 4.47
CA LEU A 144 -11.46 26.98 3.35
C LEU A 144 -11.34 28.05 2.23
N PRO A 145 -10.18 28.21 1.58
CA PRO A 145 -10.05 29.11 0.43
C PRO A 145 -11.04 28.79 -0.68
N ASP A 146 -11.50 29.82 -1.41
CA ASP A 146 -12.49 29.70 -2.48
C ASP A 146 -12.08 28.71 -3.60
N CYS A 147 -10.76 28.54 -3.82
CA CYS A 147 -10.23 27.58 -4.79
C CYS A 147 -10.30 26.11 -4.35
N LEU A 148 -10.60 25.86 -3.08
CA LEU A 148 -10.71 24.52 -2.48
C LEU A 148 -12.12 24.23 -1.97
N THR A 149 -12.98 25.24 -1.83
CA THR A 149 -14.42 25.02 -1.68
C THR A 149 -14.96 24.48 -2.99
N ASP A 150 -15.79 23.42 -2.91
CA ASP A 150 -16.56 22.83 -4.03
C ASP A 150 -16.83 23.92 -5.03
N GLY A 151 -16.12 23.87 -6.17
CA GLY A 151 -16.02 25.01 -7.07
C GLY A 151 -17.44 25.46 -7.29
N SER A 152 -17.82 26.63 -6.73
CA SER A 152 -19.18 27.17 -6.87
C SER A 152 -19.47 26.93 -8.32
N ASP A 153 -20.48 26.12 -8.59
CA ASP A 153 -20.71 25.58 -9.91
C ASP A 153 -21.10 26.79 -10.75
N VAL A 154 -20.07 27.52 -11.20
CA VAL A 154 -20.22 28.86 -11.76
C VAL A 154 -21.09 28.71 -13.00
N VAL A 155 -21.05 27.53 -13.61
CA VAL A 155 -21.95 27.11 -14.68
C VAL A 155 -23.40 27.04 -14.17
N SER A 156 -23.73 26.31 -13.11
CA SER A 156 -25.13 26.28 -12.62
C SER A 156 -25.60 27.61 -12.02
N ASP A 157 -24.71 28.39 -11.39
CA ASP A 157 -25.01 29.75 -10.92
C ASP A 157 -25.29 30.70 -12.11
N LEU A 158 -24.51 30.60 -13.20
CA LEU A 158 -24.73 31.36 -14.44
C LEU A 158 -26.00 30.90 -15.18
N GLU A 159 -26.27 29.60 -15.24
CA GLU A 159 -27.50 29.04 -15.83
C GLU A 159 -28.75 29.49 -15.08
N GLN A 160 -28.69 29.55 -13.74
CA GLN A 160 -29.79 30.10 -12.93
C GLN A 160 -30.02 31.59 -13.20
N GLU A 161 -28.94 32.37 -13.34
CA GLU A 161 -29.05 33.81 -13.64
C GLU A 161 -29.58 34.05 -15.06
N GLU A 162 -29.15 33.27 -16.06
CA GLU A 162 -29.73 33.32 -17.42
C GLU A 162 -31.22 32.98 -17.42
N MET A 163 -31.63 31.93 -16.71
CA MET A 163 -33.06 31.56 -16.59
C MET A 163 -33.90 32.64 -15.92
N LYS A 164 -33.32 33.40 -14.98
CA LYS A 164 -33.99 34.51 -14.32
C LYS A 164 -34.19 35.70 -15.26
N ILE A 165 -33.15 36.08 -16.01
CA ILE A 165 -33.23 37.14 -17.02
C ILE A 165 -34.28 36.80 -18.09
N LEU A 166 -34.30 35.55 -18.57
CA LEU A 166 -35.29 35.11 -19.57
C LEU A 166 -36.73 35.19 -19.08
N ARG A 167 -36.99 35.00 -17.78
CA ARG A 167 -38.33 35.15 -17.19
C ARG A 167 -38.73 36.61 -16.99
N GLU A 168 -37.79 37.52 -16.83
CA GLU A 168 -38.07 38.95 -16.65
C GLU A 168 -38.32 39.69 -17.98
N VAL A 169 -37.95 39.09 -19.12
CA VAL A 169 -38.09 39.66 -20.46
C VAL A 169 -39.35 39.17 -21.21
N LEU A 170 -40.09 38.21 -20.64
CA LEU A 170 -41.39 37.70 -21.14
C LEU A 170 -42.57 38.29 -20.35
#